data_AF-A0A645JLZ8-F1
#
_entry.id   AF-A0A645JLZ8-F1
#
_cell.length_a   1.000
_cell.length_b   1.000
_cell.length_c   1.000
_cell.angle_alpha   90.00
_cell.angle_beta   90.00
_cell.angle_gamma   90.00
#
_symmetry.space_group_name_H-M   'P 1'
#
loop_
_entity.id
_entity.type
_entity.pdbx_description
1 polymer ?
#
loop_
_entity_poly.entity_id
_entity_poly.type
_entity_poly.pdbx_seq_one_letter_code
_entity_poly.pdbx_strand_id
1 'polypeptide(L)'
;MNNEALGLVYQQQSLFYKQGVFAATYPGMINFMQIAAGFGLHTCDLNNEVDPQAALQEIISRPGPALIHVRIDAEEKVYPMVPPGAANTEMVGE
;
A
#
# COMPACT_ATOMS: atom_id res chain seq x y z
N MET A 1 -3.84 -2.43 -0.96
CA MET A 1 -3.11 -1.20 -0.58
C MET A 1 -2.13 -0.88 -1.68
N ASN A 2 -2.28 0.26 -2.32
CA ASN A 2 -1.43 0.71 -3.42
C ASN A 2 -0.77 2.04 -3.05
N ASN A 3 0.48 2.01 -2.62
CA ASN A 3 1.32 3.21 -2.45
C ASN A 3 2.20 3.49 -3.67
N GLU A 4 2.03 2.76 -4.78
CA GLU A 4 2.85 2.92 -5.98
C GLU A 4 4.37 2.83 -5.70
N ALA A 5 4.76 2.09 -4.67
CA ALA A 5 6.13 1.94 -4.23
C ALA A 5 6.39 0.56 -3.61
N LEU A 6 7.66 0.18 -3.55
CA LEU A 6 8.12 -0.92 -2.70
C LEU A 6 8.27 -0.39 -1.26
N GLY A 7 7.14 -0.18 -0.58
CA GLY A 7 7.06 0.62 0.65
C GLY A 7 8.11 0.31 1.74
N LEU A 8 8.40 -0.97 2.00
CA LEU A 8 9.42 -1.33 2.99
C LEU A 8 10.85 -0.96 2.54
N VAL A 9 11.15 -1.16 1.25
CA VAL A 9 12.45 -0.77 0.66
C VAL A 9 12.55 0.76 0.63
N TYR A 10 11.47 1.45 0.24
CA TYR A 10 11.38 2.90 0.27
C TYR A 10 11.69 3.42 1.68
N GLN A 11 11.04 2.89 2.72
CA GLN A 11 11.27 3.26 4.11
C GLN A 11 12.74 3.03 4.51
N GLN A 12 13.30 1.85 4.26
CA GLN A 12 14.69 1.55 4.61
C GLN A 12 15.69 2.46 3.90
N GLN A 13 15.52 2.68 2.60
CA GLN A 13 16.36 3.58 1.81
C GLN A 13 16.27 5.02 2.32
N SER A 14 15.07 5.51 2.62
CA SER A 14 14.84 6.85 3.15
C SER A 14 15.48 7.08 4.53
N LEU A 15 15.52 6.06 5.38
CA LEU A 15 16.00 6.18 6.76
C LEU A 15 17.51 5.92 6.90
N PHE A 16 18.07 4.99 6.14
CA PHE A 16 19.41 4.45 6.44
C PHE A 16 20.44 4.63 5.31
N TYR A 17 20.03 5.06 4.11
CA TYR A 17 20.93 5.15 2.95
C TYR A 17 21.10 6.59 2.47
N LYS A 18 22.36 7.01 2.30
CA LYS A 18 22.71 8.41 1.93
C LYS A 18 22.21 8.84 0.55
N GLN A 19 22.01 7.90 -0.36
CA GLN A 19 21.54 8.17 -1.73
C GLN A 19 20.02 8.41 -1.78
N GLY A 20 19.30 8.19 -0.68
CA GLY A 20 17.85 8.27 -0.63
C GLY A 20 17.18 7.10 -1.36
N VAL A 21 15.93 7.31 -1.75
CA VAL A 21 15.09 6.31 -2.41
C VAL A 21 15.54 6.10 -3.85
N PHE A 22 15.80 4.84 -4.22
CA PHE A 22 16.24 4.46 -5.56
C PHE A 22 15.59 3.14 -5.99
N ALA A 23 15.01 3.13 -7.20
CA ALA A 23 14.36 1.96 -7.82
C ALA A 23 13.26 1.30 -6.94
N ALA A 24 12.61 2.09 -6.10
CA ALA A 24 11.57 1.63 -5.18
C ALA A 24 10.21 2.33 -5.39
N THR A 25 10.05 3.07 -6.49
CA THR A 25 8.79 3.74 -6.87
C THR A 25 8.35 3.34 -8.28
N TYR A 26 7.05 3.43 -8.52
CA TYR A 26 6.44 3.21 -9.82
C TYR A 26 5.89 4.53 -10.39
N PRO A 27 5.80 4.68 -11.73
CA PRO A 27 5.28 5.89 -12.37
C PRO A 27 3.74 6.05 -12.31
N GLY A 28 3.02 5.19 -11.59
CA GLY A 28 1.59 5.38 -11.25
C GLY A 28 0.55 5.13 -12.35
N MET A 29 0.90 4.44 -13.44
CA MET A 29 0.00 4.27 -14.61
C MET A 29 -0.82 2.97 -14.64
N ILE A 30 -0.79 2.15 -13.59
CA ILE A 30 -1.42 0.82 -13.61
C ILE A 30 -2.84 0.87 -13.05
N ASN A 31 -3.82 0.47 -13.88
CA ASN A 31 -5.21 0.30 -13.46
C ASN A 31 -5.45 -1.16 -13.00
N PHE A 32 -5.31 -1.40 -11.69
CA PHE A 32 -5.52 -2.73 -11.10
C PHE A 32 -6.97 -3.22 -11.22
N MET A 33 -7.95 -2.30 -11.26
CA MET A 33 -9.36 -2.65 -11.42
C MET A 33 -9.62 -3.23 -12.81
N GLN A 34 -9.06 -2.64 -13.87
CA GLN A 34 -9.17 -3.18 -15.22
C GLN A 34 -8.51 -4.55 -15.35
N ILE A 35 -7.33 -4.73 -14.74
CA ILE A 35 -6.63 -6.02 -14.75
C ILE A 35 -7.50 -7.09 -14.08
N ALA A 36 -7.97 -6.86 -12.85
CA ALA A 36 -8.78 -7.82 -12.11
C ALA A 36 -10.11 -8.14 -12.80
N ALA A 37 -10.78 -7.14 -13.38
CA ALA A 37 -11.99 -7.35 -14.17
C ALA A 37 -11.73 -8.26 -15.40
N GLY A 38 -10.57 -8.11 -16.06
CA GLY A 38 -10.15 -8.98 -17.16
C GLY A 38 -9.93 -10.45 -16.76
N PHE A 39 -9.63 -10.71 -15.48
CA PHE A 39 -9.57 -12.05 -14.89
C PHE A 39 -10.93 -12.55 -14.36
N GLY A 40 -12.00 -11.76 -14.51
CA GLY A 40 -13.34 -12.11 -14.04
C GLY A 40 -13.59 -11.86 -12.56
N LEU A 41 -12.76 -11.05 -11.89
CA LEU A 41 -12.97 -10.66 -10.49
C LEU A 41 -13.93 -9.48 -10.39
N HIS A 42 -14.68 -9.41 -9.29
CA HIS A 42 -15.33 -8.18 -8.87
C HIS A 42 -14.27 -7.14 -8.48
N THR A 43 -14.56 -5.86 -8.68
CA THR A 43 -13.62 -4.79 -8.33
C THR A 43 -14.32 -3.64 -7.62
N CYS A 44 -13.62 -3.02 -6.66
CA CYS A 44 -14.05 -1.81 -5.99
C CYS A 44 -12.84 -0.90 -5.79
N ASP A 45 -13.02 0.39 -6.09
CA ASP A 45 -12.02 1.42 -5.88
C ASP A 45 -12.49 2.36 -4.76
N LEU A 46 -12.03 2.10 -3.53
CA LEU A 46 -12.50 2.84 -2.36
C LEU A 46 -12.11 4.33 -2.38
N ASN A 47 -11.17 4.75 -3.24
CA ASN A 47 -10.78 6.16 -3.34
C ASN A 47 -11.89 7.02 -3.96
N ASN A 48 -12.80 6.41 -4.71
CA ASN A 48 -13.84 7.09 -5.48
C ASN A 48 -15.26 6.85 -4.91
N GLU A 49 -15.38 6.13 -3.80
CA GLU A 49 -16.66 5.83 -3.17
C GLU A 49 -17.10 6.96 -2.23
N VAL A 50 -18.37 7.33 -2.28
CA VAL A 50 -18.96 8.34 -1.37
C VAL A 50 -19.02 7.82 0.07
N ASP A 51 -19.29 6.53 0.23
CA ASP A 51 -19.25 5.82 1.51
C ASP A 51 -18.34 4.57 1.38
N PRO A 52 -17.04 4.74 1.65
CA PRO A 52 -16.07 3.64 1.54
C PRO A 52 -16.37 2.47 2.47
N GLN A 53 -16.99 2.72 3.63
CA GLN A 53 -17.31 1.67 4.60
C GLN A 53 -18.45 0.80 4.08
N ALA A 54 -19.50 1.40 3.53
CA ALA A 54 -20.61 0.67 2.92
C ALA A 54 -20.14 -0.12 1.68
N ALA A 55 -19.34 0.50 0.80
CA ALA A 55 -18.80 -0.16 -0.39
C ALA A 55 -17.89 -1.36 -0.03
N LEU A 56 -17.05 -1.21 0.99
CA LEU A 56 -16.22 -2.29 1.53
C LEU A 56 -17.07 -3.45 2.06
N GLN A 57 -18.13 -3.14 2.83
CA GLN A 57 -19.02 -4.17 3.34
C GLN A 57 -19.76 -4.90 2.21
N GLU A 58 -20.22 -4.18 1.18
CA GLU A 58 -20.88 -4.78 0.03
C GLU A 58 -19.96 -5.77 -0.68
N ILE A 59 -18.75 -5.34 -1.08
CA ILE A 59 -17.85 -6.19 -1.87
C ILE A 59 -17.35 -7.40 -1.09
N ILE A 60 -17.14 -7.29 0.23
CA ILE A 60 -16.80 -8.43 1.11
C ILE A 60 -17.97 -9.43 1.19
N SER A 61 -19.21 -8.94 1.16
CA SER A 61 -20.41 -9.78 1.26
C SER A 61 -20.77 -10.48 -0.06
N ARG A 62 -20.16 -10.07 -1.19
CA ARG A 62 -20.44 -10.66 -2.50
C ARG A 62 -19.71 -12.02 -2.65
N PRO A 63 -20.39 -13.06 -3.17
CA PRO A 63 -19.75 -14.33 -3.42
C PRO A 63 -18.79 -14.24 -4.61
N GLY A 64 -17.69 -15.00 -4.55
CA GLY A 64 -16.68 -15.05 -5.60
C GLY A 64 -15.47 -14.15 -5.33
N PRO A 65 -14.46 -14.20 -6.20
CA PRO A 65 -13.21 -13.48 -5.99
C PRO A 65 -13.37 -11.99 -6.34
N ALA A 66 -12.70 -11.15 -5.56
CA ALA A 66 -12.76 -9.70 -5.71
C ALA A 66 -11.39 -9.06 -5.47
N LEU A 67 -11.14 -7.92 -6.12
CA LEU A 67 -10.02 -7.02 -5.84
C LEU A 67 -10.55 -5.70 -5.31
N ILE A 68 -10.10 -5.32 -4.11
CA ILE A 68 -10.37 -4.02 -3.50
C ILE A 68 -9.12 -3.17 -3.65
N HIS A 69 -9.26 -2.02 -4.32
CA HIS A 69 -8.19 -1.07 -4.52
C HIS A 69 -8.33 0.12 -3.58
N VAL A 70 -7.20 0.54 -2.99
CA VAL A 70 -7.08 1.69 -2.09
C VAL A 70 -5.72 2.31 -2.34
N ARG A 71 -5.68 3.61 -2.63
CA ARG A 71 -4.43 4.37 -2.71
C ARG A 71 -4.06 4.79 -1.30
N ILE A 72 -2.78 4.63 -0.96
CA ILE A 72 -2.22 5.03 0.32
C ILE A 72 -0.97 5.86 0.06
N ASP A 73 -0.60 6.71 1.02
CA ASP A 73 0.61 7.51 0.89
C ASP A 73 1.87 6.63 0.97
N ALA A 74 2.83 6.89 0.10
CA ALA A 74 4.13 6.21 0.09
C ALA A 74 5.08 6.78 1.14
N GLU A 75 4.83 8.01 1.61
CA GLU A 75 5.63 8.68 2.62
C GLU A 75 5.28 8.22 4.04
N GLU A 76 4.14 7.57 4.23
CA GLU A 76 3.79 6.93 5.49
C GLU A 76 4.77 5.82 5.86
N LYS A 77 5.13 5.77 7.15
CA LYS A 77 6.15 4.86 7.68
C LYS A 77 5.52 3.92 8.69
N VAL A 78 6.03 2.70 8.74
CA VAL A 78 5.65 1.74 9.77
C VAL A 78 6.53 1.98 10.98
N TYR A 79 5.91 2.45 12.07
CA TYR A 79 6.55 2.70 13.36
C TYR A 79 5.84 1.96 14.51
N PRO A 80 6.54 1.69 15.63
CA PRO A 80 7.99 1.89 15.81
C PRO A 80 8.83 0.92 14.97
N MET A 81 10.06 1.32 14.63
CA MET A 81 11.01 0.46 13.90
C MET A 81 12.31 0.32 14.69
N VAL A 82 12.84 -0.90 14.78
CA VAL A 82 14.18 -1.15 15.33
C VAL A 82 15.18 -1.13 14.17
N PRO A 83 16.19 -0.24 14.16
CA PRO A 83 17.20 -0.21 13.12
C PRO A 83 17.97 -1.54 13.02
N PRO A 84 18.42 -1.94 11.81
CA PRO A 84 19.22 -3.16 11.66
C PRO A 84 20.47 -3.14 12.56
N GLY A 85 20.61 -4.15 13.42
CA GLY A 85 21.73 -4.28 14.35
C GLY A 85 21.52 -3.63 15.73
N ALA A 86 20.41 -2.92 15.95
CA ALA A 86 20.04 -2.39 17.26
C ALA A 86 19.30 -3.43 18.12
N ALA A 87 19.25 -3.21 19.43
CA ALA A 87 18.41 -4.01 20.32
C ALA A 87 16.93 -3.62 20.16
N ASN A 88 15.99 -4.54 20.44
CA ASN A 88 14.56 -4.22 20.34
C ASN A 88 14.08 -3.10 21.27
N THR A 89 14.86 -2.77 22.30
CA THR A 89 14.62 -1.63 23.21
C THR A 89 15.01 -0.28 22.60
N GLU A 90 15.68 -0.27 21.43
CA GLU A 90 16.19 0.92 20.74
C GLU A 90 15.39 1.16 19.46
N MET A 91 14.22 1.79 19.60
CA MET A 91 13.28 2.04 18.50
C MET A 91 13.38 3.48 17.98
N VAL A 92 13.01 3.69 16.72
CA VAL A 92 12.83 5.02 16.09
C VAL A 92 11.36 5.29 15.76
N GLY A 93 10.98 6.57 15.77
CA GLY A 93 9.65 7.08 15.39
C GLY A 93 8.59 6.97 16.49
N GLU A 94 8.78 7.71 17.59
CA GLU A 94 7.70 8.02 18.55
C GLU A 94 6.76 9.10 17.99
#